data_AF-A0AAP6ZXJ9-F1
#
_entry.id   AF-A0AAP6ZXJ9-F1
#
_cell.length_a   1.000
_cell.length_b   1.000
_cell.length_c   1.000
_cell.angle_alpha   90.00
_cell.angle_beta   90.00
_cell.angle_gamma   90.00
#
_symmetry.space_group_name_H-M   'P 1'
#
loop_
_entity.id
_entity.type
_entity.pdbx_description
1 polymer ?
#
loop_
_entity_poly.entity_id
_entity_poly.type
_entity_poly.pdbx_seq_one_letter_code
_entity_poly.pdbx_strand_id
1 'polypeptide(L)'
;MAKPIVAIVGRPNVGKSTIFNRIIGDRLAIVEDKPGVTRDRIYGTGEWNGKPFNIIDTGGIEVYGEDEMLRSIRVQAELAIEEADVIVFMCEAKSGVTQADEEVAQMLFRSGKPIVLAVNKVDNMSRMDDIYEFYSLGFGDPVPISGSHGTGIGDLLDEVVNNLPDLSDEEYGEDVIKVALIGRPNVGKSSLVNAILGEERVIVSDVAGTTRDAIDTPFEKDDQRFVLIDTAGMRKRGKVYETTEKYSVMRSMKAIERADVVLVVINGEEGIIEQDKHIAGYAHEAGKAVLFVVNKWDVVDKDDKTMHQFETKIRDHFLFMTYTPIVFLSAKTKQRLHKLLPVVQHVAQQHAKRIPTHLLNDVVTDAVAYNPPPTDKGRRLRINYATQVAVKPPTIVVFVNDPELMHFSYERYLENRIRAAFDFEGTPIRIFTRRKSDES
;
A
#
# COMPACT_ATOMS: atom_id res chain seq x y z
N MET A 1 5.98 -2.08 -9.10
CA MET A 1 7.03 -1.07 -8.91
C MET A 1 6.76 -0.38 -7.59
N ALA A 2 7.78 -0.16 -6.75
CA ALA A 2 7.61 0.75 -5.62
C ALA A 2 7.43 2.15 -6.18
N LYS A 3 6.38 2.86 -5.77
CA LYS A 3 6.25 4.26 -6.12
C LYS A 3 7.26 5.06 -5.30
N PRO A 4 7.83 6.15 -5.85
CA PRO A 4 8.66 7.04 -5.07
C PRO A 4 7.88 7.61 -3.89
N ILE A 5 8.58 7.88 -2.80
CA ILE A 5 7.99 8.38 -1.56
C ILE A 5 8.28 9.87 -1.43
N VAL A 6 7.23 10.65 -1.26
CA VAL A 6 7.29 12.08 -0.94
C VAL A 6 6.90 12.27 0.51
N ALA A 7 7.75 12.89 1.32
CA ALA A 7 7.40 13.21 2.71
C ALA A 7 7.21 14.72 2.89
N ILE A 8 6.11 15.12 3.54
CA ILE A 8 5.87 16.50 3.94
C ILE A 8 6.38 16.69 5.37
N VAL A 9 7.39 17.52 5.54
CA VAL A 9 8.04 17.84 6.83
C VAL A 9 7.89 19.32 7.12
N GLY A 10 7.80 19.69 8.40
CA GLY A 10 7.79 21.08 8.83
C GLY A 10 7.26 21.19 10.26
N ARG A 11 7.43 22.34 10.90
CA ARG A 11 6.91 22.57 12.25
C ARG A 11 5.37 22.42 12.31
N PRO A 12 4.76 22.22 13.49
CA PRO A 12 3.31 22.18 13.63
C PRO A 12 2.60 23.43 13.09
N ASN A 13 1.37 23.26 12.63
CA ASN A 13 0.47 24.33 12.15
C ASN A 13 0.88 25.09 10.87
N VAL A 14 1.95 24.68 10.17
CA VAL A 14 2.32 25.23 8.83
C VAL A 14 1.37 24.80 7.70
N GLY A 15 0.44 23.87 7.98
CA GLY A 15 -0.57 23.41 7.01
C GLY A 15 -0.24 22.13 6.26
N LYS A 16 0.65 21.27 6.79
CA LYS A 16 1.03 19.97 6.21
C LYS A 16 -0.19 19.11 5.83
N SER A 17 -1.10 18.88 6.77
CA SER A 17 -2.29 18.05 6.55
C SER A 17 -3.25 18.66 5.52
N THR A 18 -3.29 19.99 5.38
CA THR A 18 -4.08 20.65 4.33
C THR A 18 -3.53 20.34 2.95
N ILE A 19 -2.20 20.39 2.78
CA ILE A 19 -1.53 20.06 1.52
C ILE A 19 -1.65 18.57 1.21
N PHE A 20 -1.39 17.71 2.19
CA PHE A 20 -1.56 16.27 2.10
C PHE A 20 -2.97 15.89 1.60
N ASN A 21 -4.01 16.40 2.27
CA ASN A 21 -5.39 16.12 1.89
C ASN A 21 -5.76 16.66 0.52
N ARG A 22 -5.15 17.76 0.07
CA ARG A 22 -5.38 18.28 -1.28
C ARG A 22 -4.75 17.38 -2.34
N ILE A 23 -3.50 16.95 -2.13
CA ILE A 23 -2.79 16.05 -3.05
C ILE A 23 -3.51 14.71 -3.19
N ILE A 24 -4.09 14.20 -2.11
CA ILE A 24 -4.87 12.94 -2.13
C ILE A 24 -6.31 13.17 -2.61
N GLY A 25 -6.90 14.31 -2.25
CA GLY A 25 -8.30 14.66 -2.44
C GLY A 25 -8.72 14.88 -3.90
N ASP A 26 -7.79 15.25 -4.78
CA ASP A 26 -8.06 15.33 -6.22
C ASP A 26 -8.37 13.95 -6.86
N ARG A 27 -8.27 12.84 -6.08
CA ARG A 27 -8.69 11.49 -6.46
C ARG A 27 -9.79 10.87 -5.59
N LEU A 28 -10.32 11.58 -4.58
CA LEU A 28 -11.41 11.06 -3.75
C LEU A 28 -12.77 11.23 -4.44
N ALA A 29 -12.95 10.54 -5.55
CA ALA A 29 -14.26 10.10 -6.01
C ALA A 29 -14.27 8.56 -5.95
N ILE A 30 -15.00 8.03 -4.96
CA ILE A 30 -15.45 6.63 -4.87
C ILE A 30 -14.43 5.63 -4.29
N VAL A 31 -14.20 5.71 -2.98
CA VAL A 31 -14.16 4.50 -2.13
C VAL A 31 -14.92 4.84 -0.85
N GLU A 32 -16.17 4.42 -0.77
CA GLU A 32 -16.98 4.45 0.46
C GLU A 32 -16.20 3.82 1.62
N ASP A 33 -16.35 4.40 2.81
CA ASP A 33 -15.86 3.85 4.06
C ASP A 33 -16.42 2.42 4.26
N LYS A 34 -15.66 1.40 3.89
CA LYS A 34 -15.96 0.01 4.26
C LYS A 34 -15.79 -0.10 5.78
N PRO A 35 -16.82 -0.54 6.52
CA PRO A 35 -16.67 -0.81 7.96
C PRO A 35 -15.55 -1.83 8.19
N GLY A 36 -14.56 -1.48 9.03
CA GLY A 36 -13.46 -2.37 9.42
C GLY A 36 -12.07 -2.01 8.88
N VAL A 37 -11.93 -0.92 8.11
CA VAL A 37 -10.62 -0.35 7.76
C VAL A 37 -10.45 0.98 8.49
N THR A 38 -9.55 1.02 9.47
CA THR A 38 -9.12 2.27 10.10
C THR A 38 -8.12 2.94 9.15
N ARG A 39 -8.49 4.08 8.56
CA ARG A 39 -7.60 4.88 7.72
C ARG A 39 -6.54 5.54 8.59
N ASP A 40 -5.27 5.16 8.45
CA ASP A 40 -4.21 5.96 9.05
C ASP A 40 -4.09 7.26 8.25
N ARG A 41 -4.38 8.38 8.90
CA ARG A 41 -4.42 9.73 8.30
C ARG A 41 -3.04 10.28 7.88
N ILE A 42 -2.05 9.39 7.74
CA ILE A 42 -0.62 9.71 7.58
C ILE A 42 -0.17 9.37 6.16
N TYR A 43 -0.87 8.47 5.46
CA TYR A 43 -0.44 7.93 4.15
C TYR A 43 -1.47 8.14 3.05
N GLY A 44 -0.99 8.44 1.85
CA GLY A 44 -1.83 8.46 0.66
C GLY A 44 -1.02 8.26 -0.61
N THR A 45 -1.73 8.19 -1.73
CA THR A 45 -1.15 8.11 -3.06
C THR A 45 -1.52 9.35 -3.84
N GLY A 46 -0.52 10.00 -4.44
CA GLY A 46 -0.67 11.08 -5.41
C GLY A 46 -0.27 10.64 -6.82
N GLU A 47 -0.69 11.40 -7.81
CA GLU A 47 -0.15 11.32 -9.17
C GLU A 47 -0.15 12.72 -9.76
N TRP A 48 0.95 13.09 -10.39
CA TRP A 48 1.08 14.37 -11.07
C TRP A 48 1.82 14.17 -12.39
N ASN A 49 1.31 14.73 -13.49
CA ASN A 49 1.86 14.56 -14.85
C ASN A 49 2.18 13.09 -15.22
N GLY A 50 1.29 12.16 -14.82
CA GLY A 50 1.44 10.73 -15.09
C GLY A 50 2.52 10.02 -14.25
N LYS A 51 3.16 10.70 -13.30
CA LYS A 51 4.11 10.13 -12.35
C LYS A 51 3.40 9.83 -11.01
N PRO A 52 3.11 8.56 -10.69
CA PRO A 52 2.50 8.21 -9.41
C PRO A 52 3.55 8.19 -8.30
N PHE A 53 3.19 8.68 -7.12
CA PHE A 53 4.04 8.67 -5.93
C PHE A 53 3.21 8.41 -4.67
N ASN A 54 3.85 7.91 -3.63
CA ASN A 54 3.27 7.84 -2.30
C ASN A 54 3.59 9.12 -1.52
N ILE A 55 2.66 9.58 -0.71
CA ILE A 55 2.85 10.78 0.11
C ILE A 55 2.62 10.49 1.59
N ILE A 56 3.46 11.08 2.44
CA ILE A 56 3.45 10.92 3.89
C ILE A 56 3.29 12.29 4.56
N ASP A 57 2.31 12.43 5.46
CA ASP A 57 2.24 13.57 6.39
C ASP A 57 2.95 13.22 7.70
N THR A 58 4.20 13.65 7.86
CA THR A 58 4.94 13.37 9.10
C THR A 58 4.32 14.07 10.31
N GLY A 59 3.47 15.09 10.11
CA GLY A 59 2.77 15.79 11.18
C GLY A 59 1.79 14.93 11.97
N GLY A 60 1.23 13.88 11.36
CA GLY A 60 0.37 12.90 12.05
C GLY A 60 1.15 11.94 12.95
N ILE A 61 2.48 12.04 12.98
CA ILE A 61 3.36 11.19 13.78
C ILE A 61 3.61 11.87 15.14
N GLU A 62 2.63 11.80 16.05
CA GLU A 62 2.81 12.28 17.43
C GLU A 62 3.66 11.29 18.25
N VAL A 63 4.52 11.85 19.11
CA VAL A 63 5.33 11.14 20.11
C VAL A 63 4.94 11.70 21.48
N TYR A 64 4.44 10.87 22.39
CA TYR A 64 3.99 11.29 23.72
C TYR A 64 5.17 11.45 24.72
N GLY A 65 5.16 12.48 25.56
CA GLY A 65 6.10 12.86 26.63
C GLY A 65 6.31 14.40 26.84
N GLU A 66 6.22 14.90 28.08
CA GLU A 66 6.41 16.31 28.49
C GLU A 66 7.83 16.89 28.23
N ASP A 67 8.16 17.24 26.99
CA ASP A 67 9.19 18.20 26.50
C ASP A 67 9.25 18.11 24.95
N GLU A 68 8.06 18.23 24.36
CA GLU A 68 7.56 17.30 23.33
C GLU A 68 7.76 17.80 21.89
N MET A 69 7.74 19.13 21.67
CA MET A 69 7.56 19.71 20.33
C MET A 69 8.81 19.63 19.44
N LEU A 70 9.96 20.12 19.91
CA LEU A 70 11.21 20.06 19.14
C LEU A 70 11.68 18.62 18.92
N ARG A 71 11.53 17.77 19.94
CA ARG A 71 11.86 16.33 19.83
C ARG A 71 10.97 15.63 18.81
N SER A 72 9.67 15.91 18.83
CA SER A 72 8.72 15.37 17.84
C SER A 72 9.07 15.83 16.42
N ILE A 73 9.38 17.11 16.23
CA ILE A 73 9.80 17.65 14.93
C ILE A 73 11.08 16.97 14.41
N ARG A 74 12.08 16.74 15.28
CA ARG A 74 13.30 16.03 14.90
C ARG A 74 13.02 14.59 14.46
N VAL A 75 12.21 13.85 15.21
CA VAL A 75 11.81 12.48 14.85
C VAL A 75 11.07 12.46 13.51
N GLN A 76 10.18 13.43 13.26
CA GLN A 76 9.47 13.57 11.99
C GLN A 76 10.43 13.86 10.81
N ALA A 77 11.44 14.70 11.02
CA ALA A 77 12.45 14.99 10.02
C ALA A 77 13.35 13.77 9.76
N GLU A 78 13.79 13.05 10.79
CA GLU A 78 14.56 11.79 10.66
C GLU A 78 13.78 10.75 9.86
N LEU A 79 12.50 10.56 10.16
CA LEU A 79 11.59 9.66 9.43
C LEU A 79 11.55 9.98 7.93
N ALA A 80 11.36 11.26 7.58
CA ALA A 80 11.36 11.69 6.19
C ALA A 80 12.72 11.50 5.53
N ILE A 81 13.81 11.81 6.24
CA ILE A 81 15.19 11.64 5.77
C ILE A 81 15.51 10.17 5.52
N GLU A 82 14.96 9.22 6.26
CA GLU A 82 15.22 7.80 6.00
C GLU A 82 14.38 7.30 4.81
N GLU A 83 13.10 7.65 4.76
CA GLU A 83 12.12 6.97 3.88
C GLU A 83 11.87 7.68 2.55
N ALA A 84 11.90 9.00 2.51
CA ALA A 84 11.44 9.75 1.33
C ALA A 84 12.47 9.77 0.21
N ASP A 85 12.05 9.61 -1.03
CA ASP A 85 12.93 9.90 -2.17
C ASP A 85 13.04 11.41 -2.41
N VAL A 86 11.98 12.17 -2.08
CA VAL A 86 11.93 13.64 -2.12
C VAL A 86 11.23 14.18 -0.87
N ILE A 87 11.76 15.24 -0.28
CA ILE A 87 11.20 15.86 0.93
C ILE A 87 10.61 17.22 0.58
N VAL A 88 9.33 17.43 0.89
CA VAL A 88 8.70 18.75 0.86
C VAL A 88 8.87 19.38 2.23
N PHE A 89 9.77 20.35 2.34
CA PHE A 89 9.96 21.10 3.57
C PHE A 89 9.01 22.29 3.60
N MET A 90 8.00 22.24 4.46
CA MET A 90 6.96 23.26 4.58
C MET A 90 7.23 24.26 5.70
N CYS A 91 7.23 25.54 5.33
CA CYS A 91 7.22 26.69 6.23
C CYS A 91 5.94 27.51 6.08
N GLU A 92 5.77 28.55 6.89
CA GLU A 92 4.60 29.44 6.87
C GLU A 92 5.04 30.89 6.71
N ALA A 93 4.52 31.59 5.69
CA ALA A 93 4.90 32.97 5.39
C ALA A 93 4.65 33.93 6.58
N LYS A 94 3.52 33.78 7.28
CA LYS A 94 3.10 34.71 8.34
C LYS A 94 4.00 34.73 9.58
N SER A 95 4.63 33.60 9.89
CA SER A 95 5.55 33.49 11.03
C SER A 95 6.98 33.85 10.68
N GLY A 96 7.28 33.88 9.38
CA GLY A 96 8.63 33.83 8.88
C GLY A 96 9.42 32.56 9.26
N VAL A 97 10.73 32.60 9.03
CA VAL A 97 11.72 31.58 9.42
C VAL A 97 11.87 31.55 10.94
N THR A 98 11.65 30.38 11.55
CA THR A 98 11.80 30.17 12.99
C THR A 98 13.01 29.31 13.33
N GLN A 99 13.46 29.33 14.59
CA GLN A 99 14.53 28.45 15.07
C GLN A 99 14.22 26.96 14.83
N ALA A 100 12.95 26.56 14.92
CA ALA A 100 12.54 25.18 14.62
C ALA A 100 12.72 24.84 13.14
N ASP A 101 12.48 25.81 12.24
CA ASP A 101 12.71 25.63 10.80
C ASP A 101 14.21 25.53 10.50
N GLU A 102 15.06 26.34 11.16
CA GLU A 102 16.52 26.25 11.03
C GLU A 102 17.07 24.90 11.51
N GLU A 103 16.59 24.37 12.63
CA GLU A 103 17.00 23.05 13.12
C GLU A 103 16.63 21.93 12.15
N VAL A 104 15.40 21.94 11.63
CA VAL A 104 14.94 20.97 10.63
C VAL A 104 15.76 21.11 9.34
N ALA A 105 15.99 22.33 8.89
CA ALA A 105 16.80 22.61 7.71
C ALA A 105 18.21 22.01 7.85
N GLN A 106 18.86 22.17 9.01
CA GLN A 106 20.18 21.56 9.23
C GLN A 106 20.16 20.03 9.14
N MET A 107 19.09 19.38 9.60
CA MET A 107 18.94 17.92 9.50
C MET A 107 18.73 17.49 8.05
N LEU A 108 17.79 18.15 7.36
CA LEU A 108 17.47 17.88 5.96
C LEU A 108 18.68 18.10 5.06
N PHE A 109 19.43 19.20 5.24
CA PHE A 109 20.63 19.50 4.47
C PHE A 109 21.69 18.39 4.57
N ARG A 110 21.89 17.81 5.76
CA ARG A 110 22.84 16.71 5.97
C ARG A 110 22.41 15.39 5.32
N SER A 111 21.14 15.22 4.98
CA SER A 111 20.62 13.99 4.38
C SER A 111 21.11 13.77 2.94
N GLY A 112 21.43 14.86 2.22
CA GLY A 112 21.74 14.81 0.79
C GLY A 112 20.56 14.42 -0.11
N LYS A 113 19.34 14.32 0.42
CA LYS A 113 18.13 14.04 -0.35
C LYS A 113 17.63 15.30 -1.09
N PRO A 114 16.94 15.16 -2.23
CA PRO A 114 16.25 16.28 -2.87
C PRO A 114 15.19 16.87 -1.93
N ILE A 115 15.25 18.20 -1.74
CA ILE A 115 14.36 18.95 -0.86
C ILE A 115 13.70 20.05 -1.66
N VAL A 116 12.37 20.11 -1.59
CA VAL A 116 11.56 21.17 -2.17
C VAL A 116 11.03 22.04 -1.04
N LEU A 117 11.49 23.29 -0.96
CA LEU A 117 11.05 24.24 0.06
C LEU A 117 9.72 24.87 -0.35
N ALA A 118 8.69 24.68 0.47
CA ALA A 118 7.35 25.17 0.22
C ALA A 118 6.92 26.17 1.31
N VAL A 119 6.59 27.40 0.91
CA VAL A 119 6.17 28.46 1.84
C VAL A 119 4.66 28.61 1.76
N ASN A 120 3.95 28.16 2.80
CA ASN A 120 2.49 28.12 2.82
C ASN A 120 1.86 29.38 3.41
N LYS A 121 0.56 29.55 3.17
CA LYS A 121 -0.27 30.69 3.59
C LYS A 121 0.19 32.02 2.99
N VAL A 122 0.68 31.97 1.76
CA VAL A 122 0.97 33.16 0.94
C VAL A 122 -0.37 33.67 0.40
N ASP A 123 -0.90 34.73 1.03
CA ASP A 123 -2.20 35.32 0.68
C ASP A 123 -2.14 36.08 -0.66
N ASN A 124 -0.94 36.55 -1.08
CA ASN A 124 -0.73 37.21 -2.35
C ASN A 124 0.61 36.80 -3.00
N MET A 125 0.55 36.03 -4.09
CA MET A 125 1.72 35.57 -4.83
C MET A 125 2.58 36.68 -5.45
N SER A 126 2.06 37.92 -5.56
CA SER A 126 2.82 39.04 -6.10
C SER A 126 3.81 39.64 -5.09
N ARG A 127 3.83 39.18 -3.84
CA ARG A 127 4.72 39.68 -2.78
C ARG A 127 5.91 38.74 -2.59
N MET A 128 6.92 38.90 -3.43
CA MET A 128 8.23 38.25 -3.27
C MET A 128 8.88 38.53 -1.90
N ASP A 129 8.57 39.68 -1.29
CA ASP A 129 9.08 40.08 0.03
C ASP A 129 8.70 39.08 1.13
N ASP A 130 7.52 38.44 1.03
CA ASP A 130 7.03 37.47 2.01
C ASP A 130 7.82 36.13 1.95
N ILE A 131 8.70 35.97 0.96
CA ILE A 131 9.43 34.72 0.68
C ILE A 131 10.95 34.91 0.80
N TYR A 132 11.44 36.15 0.68
CA TYR A 132 12.88 36.43 0.55
C TYR A 132 13.73 35.88 1.70
N GLU A 133 13.24 35.91 2.93
CA GLU A 133 13.96 35.38 4.08
C GLU A 133 14.12 33.84 4.06
N PHE A 134 13.23 33.10 3.38
CA PHE A 134 13.29 31.63 3.33
C PHE A 134 14.44 31.11 2.46
N TYR A 135 15.01 31.95 1.59
CA TYR A 135 16.27 31.64 0.89
C TYR A 135 17.43 31.36 1.86
N SER A 136 17.38 31.94 3.08
CA SER A 136 18.41 31.70 4.11
C SER A 136 18.49 30.23 4.56
N LEU A 137 17.45 29.43 4.32
CA LEU A 137 17.42 28.00 4.64
C LEU A 137 18.25 27.15 3.67
N GLY A 138 18.61 27.68 2.49
CA GLY A 138 19.59 27.06 1.60
C GLY A 138 19.07 25.91 0.71
N PHE A 139 17.78 25.86 0.42
CA PHE A 139 17.14 24.80 -0.41
C PHE A 139 16.70 25.25 -1.81
N GLY A 140 17.37 26.25 -2.37
CA GLY A 140 17.02 26.81 -3.68
C GLY A 140 15.84 27.78 -3.62
N ASP A 141 15.07 27.86 -4.70
CA ASP A 141 13.96 28.80 -4.86
C ASP A 141 12.74 28.30 -4.07
N PRO A 142 12.26 29.03 -3.04
CA PRO A 142 11.10 28.61 -2.26
C PRO A 142 9.83 28.71 -3.11
N VAL A 143 9.01 27.66 -3.09
CA VAL A 143 7.73 27.61 -3.81
C VAL A 143 6.61 28.21 -2.96
N PRO A 144 6.03 29.37 -3.34
CA PRO A 144 4.90 29.93 -2.61
C PRO A 144 3.62 29.17 -2.87
N ILE A 145 2.94 28.76 -1.80
CA ILE A 145 1.68 28.02 -1.89
C ILE A 145 0.61 28.58 -0.97
N SER A 146 -0.64 28.27 -1.32
CA SER A 146 -1.80 28.48 -0.45
C SER A 146 -2.63 27.21 -0.38
N GLY A 147 -2.44 26.40 0.67
CA GLY A 147 -3.17 25.14 0.82
C GLY A 147 -4.69 25.30 0.89
N SER A 148 -5.19 26.40 1.46
CA SER A 148 -6.62 26.70 1.53
C SER A 148 -7.22 27.03 0.16
N HIS A 149 -6.50 27.77 -0.67
CA HIS A 149 -6.99 28.24 -1.98
C HIS A 149 -6.55 27.34 -3.15
N GLY A 150 -5.57 26.46 -2.96
CA GLY A 150 -5.02 25.57 -3.99
C GLY A 150 -3.98 26.23 -4.90
N THR A 151 -3.60 27.48 -4.63
CA THR A 151 -2.64 28.23 -5.44
C THR A 151 -1.21 27.72 -5.24
N GLY A 152 -0.41 27.63 -6.31
CA GLY A 152 1.00 27.21 -6.29
C GLY A 152 1.23 25.71 -6.08
N ILE A 153 0.16 24.92 -5.94
CA ILE A 153 0.27 23.46 -5.72
C ILE A 153 0.79 22.76 -6.97
N GLY A 154 0.42 23.21 -8.17
CA GLY A 154 0.94 22.67 -9.42
C GLY A 154 2.45 22.85 -9.53
N ASP A 155 2.94 24.07 -9.28
CA ASP A 155 4.37 24.40 -9.30
C ASP A 155 5.15 23.57 -8.26
N LEU A 156 4.58 23.41 -7.05
CA LEU A 156 5.15 22.54 -6.01
C LEU A 156 5.26 21.09 -6.50
N LEU A 157 4.21 20.56 -7.10
CA LEU A 157 4.18 19.18 -7.57
C LEU A 157 5.09 18.97 -8.77
N ASP A 158 5.22 19.95 -9.68
CA ASP A 158 6.18 19.94 -10.77
C ASP A 158 7.61 19.78 -10.24
N GLU A 159 8.00 20.60 -9.26
CA GLU A 159 9.33 20.52 -8.65
C GLU A 159 9.54 19.17 -7.93
N VAL A 160 8.52 18.68 -7.21
CA VAL A 160 8.58 17.35 -6.58
C VAL A 160 8.80 16.25 -7.61
N VAL A 161 8.00 16.17 -8.68
CA VAL A 161 8.11 15.09 -9.67
C VAL A 161 9.33 15.17 -10.57
N ASN A 162 9.94 16.35 -10.69
CA ASN A 162 11.23 16.55 -11.38
C ASN A 162 12.40 15.97 -10.57
N ASN A 163 12.28 15.97 -9.24
CA ASN A 163 13.29 15.42 -8.33
C ASN A 163 13.04 13.95 -7.95
N LEU A 164 11.88 13.37 -8.31
CA LEU A 164 11.62 11.96 -8.06
C LEU A 164 12.62 11.10 -8.85
N PRO A 165 13.16 10.03 -8.26
CA PRO A 165 13.94 9.07 -9.00
C PRO A 165 13.08 8.48 -10.12
N ASP A 166 13.69 8.21 -11.27
CA ASP A 166 13.05 7.41 -12.28
C ASP A 166 12.65 6.07 -11.67
N LEU A 167 11.44 5.61 -12.00
CA LEU A 167 11.00 4.27 -11.65
C LEU A 167 11.97 3.28 -12.31
N SER A 168 12.97 2.81 -11.57
CA SER A 168 13.88 1.80 -12.10
C SER A 168 13.09 0.52 -12.28
N ASP A 169 13.07 0.01 -13.51
CA ASP A 169 12.52 -1.30 -13.82
C ASP A 169 13.33 -2.36 -13.07
N GLU A 170 12.85 -2.76 -11.89
CA GLU A 170 13.29 -4.00 -11.25
C GLU A 170 12.78 -5.16 -12.12
N GLU A 171 13.50 -5.44 -13.21
CA GLU A 171 13.24 -6.56 -14.12
C GLU A 171 13.67 -7.88 -13.47
N TYR A 172 12.91 -8.30 -12.46
CA TYR A 172 12.74 -9.73 -12.26
C TYR A 172 11.94 -10.26 -13.45
N GLY A 173 12.37 -11.37 -14.04
CA GLY A 173 11.67 -12.00 -15.17
C GLY A 173 10.18 -12.24 -14.86
N GLU A 174 9.32 -12.25 -15.88
CA GLU A 174 7.87 -12.39 -15.71
C GLU A 174 7.46 -13.67 -14.97
N ASP A 175 8.32 -14.70 -14.99
CA ASP A 175 8.14 -15.97 -14.33
C ASP A 175 8.55 -15.97 -12.85
N VAL A 176 9.15 -14.88 -12.34
CA VAL A 176 9.55 -14.75 -10.94
C VAL A 176 8.38 -14.29 -10.08
N ILE A 177 8.04 -15.05 -9.04
CA ILE A 177 7.01 -14.66 -8.07
C ILE A 177 7.65 -13.83 -6.95
N LYS A 178 7.26 -12.56 -6.84
CA LYS A 178 7.73 -11.67 -5.76
C LYS A 178 6.84 -11.80 -4.53
N VAL A 179 7.43 -12.14 -3.40
CA VAL A 179 6.72 -12.44 -2.16
C VAL A 179 7.19 -11.49 -1.05
N ALA A 180 6.26 -10.76 -0.42
CA ALA A 180 6.53 -9.96 0.77
C ALA A 180 5.92 -10.61 2.01
N LEU A 181 6.62 -10.52 3.15
CA LEU A 181 6.08 -10.93 4.45
C LEU A 181 5.78 -9.68 5.27
N ILE A 182 4.53 -9.50 5.66
CA ILE A 182 4.07 -8.39 6.47
C ILE A 182 3.43 -8.89 7.76
N GLY A 183 3.33 -8.00 8.74
CA GLY A 183 2.76 -8.29 10.06
C GLY A 183 3.50 -7.56 11.15
N ARG A 184 2.91 -7.50 12.34
CA ARG A 184 3.48 -6.79 13.49
C ARG A 184 4.83 -7.36 13.96
N PRO A 185 5.59 -6.64 14.81
CA PRO A 185 6.81 -7.17 15.40
C PRO A 185 6.58 -8.52 16.10
N ASN A 186 7.60 -9.38 16.15
CA ASN A 186 7.59 -10.66 16.89
C ASN A 186 6.58 -11.75 16.46
N VAL A 187 5.82 -11.57 15.38
CA VAL A 187 4.96 -12.65 14.81
C VAL A 187 5.75 -13.80 14.17
N GLY A 188 7.07 -13.63 14.00
CA GLY A 188 7.98 -14.65 13.49
C GLY A 188 8.26 -14.57 11.98
N LYS A 189 8.15 -13.37 11.37
CA LYS A 189 8.50 -13.13 9.96
C LYS A 189 9.92 -13.60 9.62
N SER A 190 10.93 -13.16 10.38
CA SER A 190 12.33 -13.57 10.18
C SER A 190 12.55 -15.07 10.34
N SER A 191 11.88 -15.67 11.33
CA SER A 191 11.92 -17.13 11.52
C SER A 191 11.33 -17.85 10.32
N LEU A 192 10.22 -17.34 9.76
CA LEU A 192 9.57 -17.91 8.59
C LEU A 192 10.44 -17.79 7.34
N VAL A 193 11.08 -16.64 7.11
CA VAL A 193 12.06 -16.45 6.02
C VAL A 193 13.17 -17.50 6.11
N ASN A 194 13.80 -17.63 7.28
CA ASN A 194 14.88 -18.61 7.46
C ASN A 194 14.40 -20.05 7.30
N ALA A 195 13.17 -20.35 7.75
CA ALA A 195 12.60 -21.67 7.60
C ALA A 195 12.33 -22.01 6.13
N ILE A 196 11.78 -21.07 5.34
CA ILE A 196 11.55 -21.22 3.90
C ILE A 196 12.88 -21.48 3.18
N LEU A 197 13.89 -20.64 3.42
CA LEU A 197 15.19 -20.75 2.76
C LEU A 197 15.99 -21.99 3.19
N GLY A 198 15.62 -22.60 4.32
CA GLY A 198 16.20 -23.84 4.85
C GLY A 198 15.32 -25.08 4.65
N GLU A 199 14.32 -25.03 3.76
CA GLU A 199 13.59 -26.23 3.33
C GLU A 199 14.44 -27.10 2.39
N GLU A 200 14.19 -28.40 2.42
CA GLU A 200 14.78 -29.33 1.44
C GLU A 200 14.33 -28.92 0.03
N ARG A 201 15.28 -28.84 -0.91
CA ARG A 201 15.11 -28.42 -2.32
C ARG A 201 14.93 -26.93 -2.57
N VAL A 202 15.03 -26.08 -1.56
CA VAL A 202 15.16 -24.64 -1.78
C VAL A 202 16.61 -24.30 -2.08
N ILE A 203 16.86 -23.66 -3.23
CA ILE A 203 18.20 -23.24 -3.66
C ILE A 203 18.23 -21.71 -3.64
N VAL A 204 19.19 -21.13 -2.93
CA VAL A 204 19.42 -19.67 -2.92
C VAL A 204 20.31 -19.33 -4.12
N SER A 205 19.91 -18.31 -4.88
CA SER A 205 20.65 -17.87 -6.08
C SER A 205 21.48 -16.62 -5.77
N ASP A 206 22.71 -16.57 -6.28
CA ASP A 206 23.60 -15.41 -6.19
C ASP A 206 23.66 -14.61 -7.51
N VAL A 207 22.76 -14.87 -8.47
CA VAL A 207 22.86 -14.34 -9.85
C VAL A 207 22.93 -12.81 -9.88
N ALA A 208 23.95 -12.32 -10.59
CA ALA A 208 24.32 -10.92 -10.72
C ALA A 208 23.33 -10.13 -11.60
N GLY A 209 22.65 -9.18 -10.95
CA GLY A 209 21.77 -8.14 -11.53
C GLY A 209 21.26 -7.17 -10.44
N THR A 210 21.84 -7.25 -9.25
CA THR A 210 21.31 -6.75 -7.97
C THR A 210 21.98 -5.46 -7.50
N THR A 211 22.57 -4.68 -8.42
CA THR A 211 23.47 -3.56 -8.10
C THR A 211 22.77 -2.26 -7.65
N ARG A 212 21.71 -2.36 -6.84
CA ARG A 212 21.34 -1.23 -5.98
C ARG A 212 20.69 -1.61 -4.65
N ASP A 213 19.97 -2.74 -4.57
CA ASP A 213 19.31 -3.18 -3.34
C ASP A 213 19.76 -4.58 -2.90
N ALA A 214 20.77 -4.61 -2.02
CA ALA A 214 21.24 -5.80 -1.29
C ALA A 214 20.21 -6.34 -0.25
N ILE A 215 18.92 -6.15 -0.51
CA ILE A 215 17.83 -6.27 0.47
C ILE A 215 16.93 -7.49 0.18
N ASP A 216 16.73 -7.86 -1.08
CA ASP A 216 15.88 -8.99 -1.47
C ASP A 216 16.66 -10.32 -1.49
N THR A 217 15.96 -11.45 -1.31
CA THR A 217 16.56 -12.80 -1.41
C THR A 217 15.89 -13.61 -2.52
N PRO A 218 16.55 -13.81 -3.67
CA PRO A 218 16.07 -14.75 -4.69
C PRO A 218 16.30 -16.21 -4.25
N PHE A 219 15.33 -17.07 -4.55
CA PHE A 219 15.43 -18.51 -4.33
C PHE A 219 14.58 -19.28 -5.34
N GLU A 220 14.85 -20.57 -5.47
CA GLU A 220 14.13 -21.46 -6.36
C GLU A 220 13.60 -22.68 -5.60
N LYS A 221 12.40 -23.13 -5.95
CA LYS A 221 11.82 -24.38 -5.44
C LYS A 221 10.96 -25.03 -6.52
N ASP A 222 11.19 -26.32 -6.77
CA ASP A 222 10.42 -27.13 -7.73
C ASP A 222 10.29 -26.42 -9.10
N ASP A 223 11.44 -25.94 -9.64
CA ASP A 223 11.58 -25.19 -10.91
C ASP A 223 10.86 -23.83 -10.97
N GLN A 224 10.25 -23.37 -9.87
CA GLN A 224 9.65 -22.05 -9.76
C GLN A 224 10.61 -21.07 -9.07
N ARG A 225 10.89 -19.95 -9.73
CA ARG A 225 11.71 -18.86 -9.19
C ARG A 225 10.88 -17.93 -8.32
N PHE A 226 11.42 -17.57 -7.17
CA PHE A 226 10.82 -16.65 -6.22
C PHE A 226 11.82 -15.59 -5.78
N VAL A 227 11.30 -14.47 -5.33
CA VAL A 227 12.08 -13.46 -4.62
C VAL A 227 11.35 -13.09 -3.34
N LEU A 228 12.02 -13.23 -2.20
CA LEU A 228 11.55 -12.63 -0.96
C LEU A 228 11.95 -11.15 -0.96
N ILE A 229 10.95 -10.29 -0.98
CA ILE A 229 11.12 -8.84 -0.97
C ILE A 229 11.49 -8.40 0.45
N ASP A 230 12.48 -7.50 0.53
CA ASP A 230 12.85 -6.76 1.73
C ASP A 230 13.31 -7.61 2.93
N THR A 231 14.17 -8.60 2.65
CA THR A 231 14.70 -9.54 3.65
C THR A 231 15.81 -9.01 4.55
N ALA A 232 16.56 -7.97 4.17
CA ALA A 232 17.69 -7.48 4.97
C ALA A 232 17.27 -6.90 6.34
N GLY A 233 16.06 -6.34 6.45
CA GLY A 233 15.49 -5.93 7.74
C GLY A 233 15.14 -7.07 8.65
N MET A 234 14.68 -8.16 8.05
CA MET A 234 14.33 -9.38 8.78
C MET A 234 15.58 -10.16 9.21
N ARG A 235 16.70 -10.04 8.48
CA ARG A 235 17.98 -10.74 8.75
C ARG A 235 18.90 -10.03 9.75
N LYS A 236 18.92 -8.69 9.81
CA LYS A 236 19.69 -7.96 10.84
C LYS A 236 19.01 -8.12 12.21
N ARG A 237 19.64 -8.84 13.14
CA ARG A 237 19.17 -9.07 14.51
C ARG A 237 18.88 -7.74 15.26
N GLY A 238 17.63 -7.29 15.21
CA GLY A 238 16.81 -6.71 16.28
C GLY A 238 17.44 -5.92 17.43
N LYS A 239 18.30 -4.90 17.22
CA LYS A 239 18.74 -4.08 18.37
C LYS A 239 18.81 -2.56 18.26
N VAL A 240 18.63 -1.91 17.10
CA VAL A 240 18.86 -0.43 17.08
C VAL A 240 17.87 0.41 16.26
N TYR A 241 17.06 -0.13 15.34
CA TYR A 241 16.27 0.71 14.41
C TYR A 241 14.75 0.44 14.37
N GLU A 242 14.22 -0.50 15.16
CA GLU A 242 12.76 -0.80 15.20
C GLU A 242 12.01 -0.03 16.31
N THR A 243 12.52 1.13 16.74
CA THR A 243 12.04 1.80 17.96
C THR A 243 10.69 2.50 17.82
N THR A 244 10.10 2.62 16.62
CA THR A 244 8.71 3.09 16.48
C THR A 244 7.89 2.21 15.54
N GLU A 245 6.65 1.93 15.95
CA GLU A 245 5.66 1.13 15.22
C GLU A 245 5.43 1.62 13.77
N LYS A 246 5.61 2.93 13.56
CA LYS A 246 5.44 3.63 12.28
C LYS A 246 6.49 3.22 11.23
N TYR A 247 7.74 2.97 11.62
CA TYR A 247 8.78 2.47 10.70
C TYR A 247 8.42 1.07 10.15
N SER A 248 7.87 0.20 10.99
CA SER A 248 7.47 -1.16 10.55
C SER A 248 6.32 -1.14 9.54
N VAL A 249 5.42 -0.16 9.63
CA VAL A 249 4.30 0.01 8.69
C VAL A 249 4.81 0.49 7.33
N MET A 250 5.66 1.51 7.31
CA MET A 250 6.24 2.08 6.08
C MET A 250 6.99 1.08 5.24
N ARG A 251 7.89 0.36 5.89
CA ARG A 251 8.65 -0.72 5.27
C ARG A 251 7.73 -1.80 4.69
N SER A 252 6.67 -2.14 5.42
CA SER A 252 5.65 -3.08 4.93
C SER A 252 4.96 -2.55 3.67
N MET A 253 4.67 -1.24 3.58
CA MET A 253 4.05 -0.65 2.38
C MET A 253 4.95 -0.77 1.14
N LYS A 254 6.23 -0.40 1.26
CA LYS A 254 7.18 -0.52 0.15
C LYS A 254 7.33 -1.97 -0.31
N ALA A 255 7.37 -2.92 0.63
CA ALA A 255 7.41 -4.35 0.32
C ALA A 255 6.12 -4.83 -0.37
N ILE A 256 4.93 -4.39 0.08
CA ILE A 256 3.64 -4.69 -0.54
C ILE A 256 3.62 -4.24 -2.01
N GLU A 257 4.05 -3.01 -2.31
CA GLU A 257 4.01 -2.47 -3.67
C GLU A 257 4.89 -3.23 -4.67
N ARG A 258 6.03 -3.77 -4.22
CA ARG A 258 6.96 -4.56 -5.03
C ARG A 258 6.52 -6.01 -5.22
N ALA A 259 5.76 -6.56 -4.27
CA ALA A 259 5.32 -7.95 -4.29
C ALA A 259 4.18 -8.23 -5.28
N ASP A 260 4.11 -9.47 -5.77
CA ASP A 260 2.93 -10.07 -6.39
C ASP A 260 2.02 -10.70 -5.33
N VAL A 261 2.63 -11.39 -4.35
CA VAL A 261 1.93 -12.07 -3.25
C VAL A 261 2.41 -11.54 -1.90
N VAL A 262 1.47 -11.19 -1.04
CA VAL A 262 1.72 -10.67 0.30
C VAL A 262 1.28 -11.69 1.34
N LEU A 263 2.21 -12.12 2.19
CA LEU A 263 1.97 -13.01 3.32
C LEU A 263 1.68 -12.18 4.57
N VAL A 264 0.43 -12.14 5.00
CA VAL A 264 0.03 -11.52 6.27
C VAL A 264 0.28 -12.53 7.39
N VAL A 265 1.38 -12.34 8.12
CA VAL A 265 1.81 -13.26 9.18
C VAL A 265 1.14 -12.88 10.50
N ILE A 266 0.33 -13.78 11.03
CA ILE A 266 -0.40 -13.64 12.30
C ILE A 266 0.24 -14.56 13.34
N ASN A 267 0.43 -14.07 14.56
CA ASN A 267 0.81 -14.92 15.69
C ASN A 267 -0.40 -15.73 16.17
N GLY A 268 -0.38 -17.04 16.01
CA GLY A 268 -1.47 -17.93 16.44
C GLY A 268 -1.72 -17.95 17.96
N GLU A 269 -0.69 -17.66 18.77
CA GLU A 269 -0.79 -17.63 20.24
C GLU A 269 -1.52 -16.37 20.73
N GLU A 270 -1.15 -15.21 20.19
CA GLU A 270 -1.69 -13.91 20.60
C GLU A 270 -2.99 -13.56 19.87
N GLY A 271 -3.23 -14.18 18.71
CA GLY A 271 -4.39 -13.89 17.87
C GLY A 271 -4.26 -12.59 17.05
N ILE A 272 -5.41 -12.11 16.58
CA ILE A 272 -5.56 -10.96 15.69
C ILE A 272 -5.72 -9.70 16.54
N ILE A 273 -4.92 -8.68 16.25
CA ILE A 273 -5.06 -7.33 16.84
C ILE A 273 -5.43 -6.29 15.76
N GLU A 274 -5.66 -5.05 16.17
CA GLU A 274 -6.02 -3.95 15.27
C GLU A 274 -4.95 -3.69 14.21
N GLN A 275 -3.67 -3.66 14.60
CA GLN A 275 -2.55 -3.47 13.67
C GLN A 275 -2.52 -4.51 12.53
N ASP A 276 -2.92 -5.76 12.79
CA ASP A 276 -2.98 -6.80 11.75
C ASP A 276 -4.04 -6.44 10.68
N LYS A 277 -5.15 -5.80 11.08
CA LYS A 277 -6.20 -5.31 10.17
C LYS A 277 -5.69 -4.17 9.29
N HIS A 278 -4.97 -3.22 9.86
CA HIS A 278 -4.39 -2.09 9.13
C HIS A 278 -3.46 -2.58 8.02
N ILE A 279 -2.45 -3.39 8.37
CA ILE A 279 -1.44 -3.85 7.42
C ILE A 279 -2.07 -4.74 6.31
N ALA A 280 -3.05 -5.59 6.65
CA ALA A 280 -3.78 -6.37 5.66
C ALA A 280 -4.68 -5.50 4.76
N GLY A 281 -5.30 -4.45 5.33
CA GLY A 281 -6.09 -3.46 4.60
C GLY A 281 -5.28 -2.82 3.47
N TYR A 282 -4.07 -2.37 3.76
CA TYR A 282 -3.18 -1.81 2.74
C TYR A 282 -2.84 -2.80 1.62
N ALA A 283 -2.58 -4.07 1.95
CA ALA A 283 -2.32 -5.09 0.94
C ALA A 283 -3.53 -5.31 0.00
N HIS A 284 -4.75 -5.29 0.57
CA HIS A 284 -6.01 -5.36 -0.18
C HIS A 284 -6.20 -4.14 -1.09
N GLU A 285 -6.00 -2.92 -0.56
CA GLU A 285 -6.18 -1.66 -1.30
C GLU A 285 -5.15 -1.50 -2.42
N ALA A 286 -3.90 -1.87 -2.15
CA ALA A 286 -2.84 -1.97 -3.16
C ALA A 286 -3.16 -2.99 -4.27
N GLY A 287 -4.20 -3.80 -4.08
CA GLY A 287 -4.69 -4.77 -5.05
C GLY A 287 -3.73 -5.94 -5.20
N LYS A 288 -3.05 -6.34 -4.12
CA LYS A 288 -2.10 -7.47 -4.15
C LYS A 288 -2.82 -8.79 -3.91
N ALA A 289 -2.22 -9.87 -4.39
CA ALA A 289 -2.62 -11.20 -3.94
C ALA A 289 -2.22 -11.34 -2.47
N VAL A 290 -3.10 -11.90 -1.64
CA VAL A 290 -2.88 -12.00 -0.18
C VAL A 290 -3.05 -13.45 0.26
N LEU A 291 -2.26 -13.84 1.25
CA LEU A 291 -2.36 -15.10 1.98
C LEU A 291 -2.20 -14.83 3.48
N PHE A 292 -3.11 -15.33 4.32
CA PHE A 292 -2.92 -15.31 5.77
C PHE A 292 -2.06 -16.49 6.20
N VAL A 293 -1.02 -16.21 6.98
CA VAL A 293 -0.12 -17.22 7.54
C VAL A 293 -0.21 -17.18 9.06
N VAL A 294 -0.90 -18.14 9.66
CA VAL A 294 -0.98 -18.28 11.11
C VAL A 294 0.25 -19.05 11.58
N ASN A 295 1.25 -18.31 12.07
CA ASN A 295 2.52 -18.83 12.55
C ASN A 295 2.48 -19.14 14.05
N LYS A 296 3.52 -19.80 14.57
CA LYS A 296 3.61 -20.31 15.95
C LYS A 296 2.46 -21.25 16.30
N TRP A 297 1.92 -21.95 15.30
CA TRP A 297 0.82 -22.87 15.53
C TRP A 297 1.23 -24.02 16.45
N ASP A 298 2.52 -24.31 16.62
CA ASP A 298 3.04 -25.34 17.53
C ASP A 298 2.73 -25.09 19.01
N VAL A 299 2.63 -23.84 19.46
CA VAL A 299 2.41 -23.49 20.88
C VAL A 299 0.94 -23.24 21.24
N VAL A 300 0.05 -23.23 20.24
CA VAL A 300 -1.39 -23.08 20.48
C VAL A 300 -1.92 -24.38 21.08
N ASP A 301 -2.62 -24.30 22.22
CA ASP A 301 -3.37 -25.41 22.80
C ASP A 301 -4.54 -25.77 21.88
N LYS A 302 -4.64 -27.06 21.50
CA LYS A 302 -5.54 -27.50 20.42
C LYS A 302 -6.52 -28.56 20.89
N ASP A 303 -7.74 -28.40 20.41
CA ASP A 303 -8.75 -29.44 20.25
C ASP A 303 -9.11 -29.62 18.76
N ASP A 304 -10.06 -30.52 18.47
CA ASP A 304 -10.51 -30.80 17.10
C ASP A 304 -11.17 -29.59 16.40
N LYS A 305 -11.57 -28.55 17.15
CA LYS A 305 -12.31 -27.39 16.63
C LYS A 305 -11.45 -26.12 16.54
N THR A 306 -10.30 -26.09 17.21
CA THR A 306 -9.46 -24.90 17.39
C THR A 306 -9.08 -24.26 16.05
N MET A 307 -8.70 -25.08 15.05
CA MET A 307 -8.32 -24.58 13.73
C MET A 307 -9.49 -23.90 13.02
N HIS A 308 -10.67 -24.52 13.05
CA HIS A 308 -11.88 -23.98 12.43
C HIS A 308 -12.36 -22.72 13.15
N GLN A 309 -12.31 -22.70 14.49
CA GLN A 309 -12.66 -21.50 15.28
C GLN A 309 -11.73 -20.33 14.96
N PHE A 310 -10.42 -20.58 14.82
CA PHE A 310 -9.46 -19.53 14.46
C PHE A 310 -9.68 -19.03 13.03
N GLU A 311 -10.00 -19.94 12.10
CA GLU A 311 -10.38 -19.58 10.73
C GLU A 311 -11.60 -18.65 10.72
N THR A 312 -12.68 -19.03 11.41
CA THR A 312 -13.88 -18.19 11.55
C THR A 312 -13.54 -16.83 12.17
N LYS A 313 -12.70 -16.79 13.20
CA LYS A 313 -12.23 -15.54 13.81
C LYS A 313 -11.48 -14.64 12.82
N ILE A 314 -10.65 -15.21 11.94
CA ILE A 314 -10.03 -14.44 10.84
C ILE A 314 -11.11 -13.91 9.90
N ARG A 315 -12.03 -14.75 9.44
CA ARG A 315 -13.11 -14.32 8.53
C ARG A 315 -13.95 -13.18 9.10
N ASP A 316 -14.28 -13.24 10.39
CA ASP A 316 -15.06 -12.22 11.10
C ASP A 316 -14.28 -10.90 11.25
N HIS A 317 -12.97 -10.95 11.47
CA HIS A 317 -12.12 -9.76 11.61
C HIS A 317 -11.74 -9.13 10.27
N PHE A 318 -11.71 -9.91 9.18
CA PHE A 318 -11.27 -9.51 7.84
C PHE A 318 -12.39 -9.72 6.80
N LEU A 319 -13.59 -9.18 7.06
CA LEU A 319 -14.77 -9.31 6.18
C LEU A 319 -14.54 -8.80 4.74
N PHE A 320 -13.57 -7.91 4.54
CA PHE A 320 -13.19 -7.37 3.23
C PHE A 320 -12.23 -8.28 2.44
N MET A 321 -11.72 -9.36 3.04
CA MET A 321 -10.73 -10.27 2.45
C MET A 321 -11.14 -11.74 2.54
N THR A 322 -12.44 -12.04 2.46
CA THR A 322 -12.99 -13.41 2.54
C THR A 322 -12.43 -14.34 1.46
N TYR A 323 -11.92 -13.81 0.35
CA TYR A 323 -11.26 -14.56 -0.72
C TYR A 323 -9.87 -15.11 -0.35
N THR A 324 -9.30 -14.69 0.78
CA THR A 324 -7.89 -14.95 1.13
C THR A 324 -7.71 -16.35 1.73
N PRO A 325 -6.80 -17.20 1.23
CA PRO A 325 -6.52 -18.50 1.85
C PRO A 325 -5.84 -18.33 3.23
N ILE A 326 -5.93 -19.34 4.08
CA ILE A 326 -5.35 -19.34 5.43
C ILE A 326 -4.47 -20.58 5.61
N VAL A 327 -3.18 -20.38 5.89
CA VAL A 327 -2.22 -21.44 6.13
C VAL A 327 -1.74 -21.40 7.58
N PHE A 328 -1.99 -22.48 8.31
CA PHE A 328 -1.47 -22.69 9.67
C PHE A 328 -0.14 -23.44 9.62
N LEU A 329 0.89 -22.88 10.25
CA LEU A 329 2.24 -23.45 10.27
C LEU A 329 3.03 -23.08 11.53
N SER A 330 4.20 -23.70 11.68
CA SER A 330 5.23 -23.24 12.62
C SER A 330 6.57 -23.10 11.90
N ALA A 331 7.09 -21.88 11.85
CA ALA A 331 8.44 -21.65 11.37
C ALA A 331 9.51 -22.31 12.27
N LYS A 332 9.23 -22.46 13.58
CA LYS A 332 10.18 -23.02 14.56
C LYS A 332 10.33 -24.53 14.41
N THR A 333 9.21 -25.26 14.33
CA THR A 333 9.22 -26.72 14.22
C THR A 333 9.16 -27.22 12.78
N LYS A 334 9.08 -26.30 11.81
CA LYS A 334 8.81 -26.56 10.39
C LYS A 334 7.47 -27.28 10.13
N GLN A 335 6.57 -27.30 11.11
CA GLN A 335 5.26 -27.93 10.97
C GLN A 335 4.48 -27.27 9.83
N ARG A 336 4.03 -28.09 8.86
CA ARG A 336 3.22 -27.69 7.69
C ARG A 336 3.87 -26.63 6.77
N LEU A 337 5.16 -26.35 6.94
CA LEU A 337 5.87 -25.36 6.12
C LEU A 337 5.82 -25.69 4.62
N HIS A 338 5.92 -26.98 4.28
CA HIS A 338 5.83 -27.50 2.91
C HIS A 338 4.53 -27.11 2.18
N LYS A 339 3.46 -26.76 2.91
CA LYS A 339 2.18 -26.33 2.32
C LYS A 339 2.19 -24.87 1.86
N LEU A 340 3.13 -24.04 2.34
CA LEU A 340 3.10 -22.59 2.12
C LEU A 340 3.36 -22.24 0.66
N LEU A 341 4.50 -22.64 0.09
CA LEU A 341 4.90 -22.25 -1.26
C LEU A 341 3.96 -22.74 -2.37
N PRO A 342 3.38 -23.96 -2.31
CA PRO A 342 2.34 -24.35 -3.26
C PRO A 342 1.11 -23.43 -3.25
N VAL A 343 0.69 -22.97 -2.07
CA VAL A 343 -0.44 -22.01 -1.96
C VAL A 343 -0.03 -20.64 -2.50
N VAL A 344 1.21 -20.19 -2.25
CA VAL A 344 1.75 -18.95 -2.84
C VAL A 344 1.73 -19.00 -4.36
N GLN A 345 2.17 -20.11 -4.97
CA GLN A 345 2.12 -20.31 -6.42
C GLN A 345 0.68 -20.25 -6.95
N HIS A 346 -0.24 -20.96 -6.29
CA HIS A 346 -1.64 -20.95 -6.68
C HIS A 346 -2.24 -19.54 -6.64
N VAL A 347 -2.03 -18.80 -5.56
CA VAL A 347 -2.52 -17.43 -5.40
C VAL A 347 -1.89 -16.48 -6.43
N ALA A 348 -0.60 -16.63 -6.72
CA ALA A 348 0.07 -15.85 -7.77
C ALA A 348 -0.54 -16.13 -9.16
N GLN A 349 -0.87 -17.39 -9.45
CA GLN A 349 -1.54 -17.78 -10.69
C GLN A 349 -2.96 -17.19 -10.78
N GLN A 350 -3.76 -17.27 -9.72
CA GLN A 350 -5.08 -16.62 -9.69
C GLN A 350 -4.99 -15.11 -9.88
N HIS A 351 -3.97 -14.48 -9.29
CA HIS A 351 -3.73 -13.05 -9.41
C HIS A 351 -3.38 -12.62 -10.85
N ALA A 352 -2.63 -13.46 -11.57
CA ALA A 352 -2.24 -13.25 -12.97
C ALA A 352 -3.28 -13.74 -13.99
N LYS A 353 -4.37 -14.38 -13.54
CA LYS A 353 -5.33 -15.05 -14.41
C LYS A 353 -6.07 -14.07 -15.33
N ARG A 354 -6.05 -14.37 -16.63
CA ARG A 354 -6.83 -13.66 -17.66
C ARG A 354 -7.98 -14.55 -18.15
N ILE A 355 -9.19 -14.02 -18.08
CA ILE A 355 -10.42 -14.68 -18.50
C ILE A 355 -10.76 -14.24 -19.93
N PRO A 356 -11.08 -15.18 -20.83
CA PRO A 356 -11.65 -14.86 -22.14
C PRO A 356 -12.97 -14.09 -22.03
N THR A 357 -13.11 -13.00 -22.79
CA THR A 357 -14.28 -12.12 -22.73
C THR A 357 -15.61 -12.86 -22.91
N HIS A 358 -15.69 -13.86 -23.78
CA HIS A 358 -16.93 -14.62 -24.00
C HIS A 358 -17.38 -15.38 -22.73
N LEU A 359 -16.47 -16.14 -22.08
CA LEU A 359 -16.80 -16.86 -20.83
C LEU A 359 -17.23 -15.91 -19.71
N LEU A 360 -16.60 -14.73 -19.63
CA LEU A 360 -17.01 -13.72 -18.65
C LEU A 360 -18.44 -13.22 -18.92
N ASN A 361 -18.79 -12.99 -20.18
CA ASN A 361 -20.13 -12.54 -20.55
C ASN A 361 -21.18 -13.62 -20.34
N ASP A 362 -20.84 -14.90 -20.56
CA ASP A 362 -21.75 -16.01 -20.26
C ASP A 362 -22.11 -16.02 -18.76
N VAL A 363 -21.11 -15.94 -17.89
CA VAL A 363 -21.31 -15.89 -16.42
C VAL A 363 -22.12 -14.67 -15.99
N VAL A 364 -21.84 -13.49 -16.57
CA VAL A 364 -22.59 -12.26 -16.25
C VAL A 364 -24.04 -12.35 -16.74
N THR A 365 -24.28 -12.92 -17.92
CA THR A 365 -25.62 -13.11 -18.47
C THR A 365 -26.44 -14.06 -17.60
N ASP A 366 -25.86 -15.19 -17.20
CA ASP A 366 -26.48 -16.15 -16.28
C ASP A 366 -26.80 -15.52 -14.91
N ALA A 367 -25.88 -14.71 -14.38
CA ALA A 367 -26.08 -14.00 -13.12
C ALA A 367 -27.26 -13.00 -13.21
N VAL A 368 -27.36 -12.24 -14.30
CA VAL A 368 -28.47 -11.30 -14.54
C VAL A 368 -29.80 -12.03 -14.73
N ALA A 369 -29.80 -13.20 -15.36
CA ALA A 369 -30.99 -14.01 -15.54
C ALA A 369 -31.49 -14.59 -14.20
N TYR A 370 -30.57 -15.05 -13.34
CA TYR A 370 -30.91 -15.59 -12.03
C TYR A 370 -31.37 -14.52 -11.04
N ASN A 371 -30.67 -13.39 -10.98
CA ASN A 371 -31.01 -12.26 -10.13
C ASN A 371 -31.04 -10.96 -10.95
N PRO A 372 -32.20 -10.60 -11.51
CA PRO A 372 -32.42 -9.35 -12.21
C PRO A 372 -31.97 -8.11 -11.42
N PRO A 373 -31.31 -7.13 -12.06
CA PRO A 373 -30.99 -5.86 -11.40
C PRO A 373 -32.26 -5.14 -10.92
N PRO A 374 -32.22 -4.47 -9.76
CA PRO A 374 -33.35 -3.71 -9.25
C PRO A 374 -33.70 -2.54 -10.19
N THR A 375 -34.96 -2.11 -10.13
CA THR A 375 -35.42 -0.92 -10.87
C THR A 375 -35.35 0.29 -9.95
N ASP A 376 -34.75 1.39 -10.39
CA ASP A 376 -34.74 2.67 -9.69
C ASP A 376 -35.51 3.72 -10.49
N LYS A 377 -36.54 4.31 -9.89
CA LYS A 377 -37.42 5.33 -10.50
C LYS A 377 -37.92 4.96 -11.91
N GLY A 378 -38.26 3.68 -12.11
CA GLY A 378 -38.73 3.15 -13.40
C GLY A 378 -37.64 2.88 -14.44
N ARG A 379 -36.36 3.16 -14.13
CA ARG A 379 -35.20 2.83 -14.96
C ARG A 379 -34.55 1.54 -14.45
N ARG A 380 -34.28 0.61 -15.36
CA ARG A 380 -33.62 -0.66 -15.05
C ARG A 380 -32.17 -0.63 -15.51
N LEU A 381 -31.26 -1.11 -14.68
CA LEU A 381 -29.87 -1.35 -15.06
C LEU A 381 -29.85 -2.43 -16.16
N ARG A 382 -29.21 -2.10 -17.28
CA ARG A 382 -28.95 -3.01 -18.39
C ARG A 382 -27.46 -3.16 -18.54
N ILE A 383 -26.97 -4.37 -18.32
CA ILE A 383 -25.58 -4.72 -18.57
C ILE A 383 -25.46 -5.10 -20.05
N ASN A 384 -24.60 -4.39 -20.78
CA ASN A 384 -24.37 -4.62 -22.20
C ASN A 384 -23.35 -5.72 -22.43
N TYR A 385 -22.18 -5.60 -21.79
CA TYR A 385 -21.11 -6.59 -21.83
C TYR A 385 -20.10 -6.32 -20.70
N ALA A 386 -19.26 -7.29 -20.38
CA ALA A 386 -18.15 -7.16 -19.45
C ALA A 386 -16.84 -7.62 -20.10
N THR A 387 -15.71 -7.01 -19.70
CA THR A 387 -14.37 -7.42 -20.18
C THR A 387 -13.32 -7.25 -19.10
N GLN A 388 -12.30 -8.10 -19.09
CA GLN A 388 -11.15 -7.96 -18.20
C GLN A 388 -10.05 -7.12 -18.85
N VAL A 389 -9.85 -5.91 -18.33
CA VAL A 389 -8.89 -4.94 -18.88
C VAL A 389 -7.49 -5.10 -18.31
N ALA A 390 -7.35 -5.60 -17.07
CA ALA A 390 -6.05 -5.82 -16.44
C ALA A 390 -6.01 -7.10 -15.59
N VAL A 391 -4.77 -7.54 -15.31
CA VAL A 391 -4.43 -8.61 -14.37
C VAL A 391 -3.57 -8.00 -13.26
N LYS A 392 -3.40 -8.72 -12.14
CA LYS A 392 -2.59 -8.29 -11.00
C LYS A 392 -2.94 -6.89 -10.43
N PRO A 393 -4.18 -6.66 -9.95
CA PRO A 393 -5.27 -7.64 -9.80
C PRO A 393 -6.19 -7.75 -11.02
N PRO A 394 -6.96 -8.85 -11.14
CA PRO A 394 -8.04 -8.97 -12.12
C PRO A 394 -8.98 -7.75 -12.07
N THR A 395 -8.98 -6.98 -13.15
CA THR A 395 -9.75 -5.75 -13.27
C THR A 395 -10.77 -5.89 -14.39
N ILE A 396 -12.04 -5.85 -14.04
CA ILE A 396 -13.18 -6.09 -14.92
C ILE A 396 -13.93 -4.77 -15.10
N VAL A 397 -14.22 -4.42 -16.35
CA VAL A 397 -15.09 -3.30 -16.69
C VAL A 397 -16.43 -3.86 -17.15
N VAL A 398 -17.51 -3.44 -16.49
CA VAL A 398 -18.89 -3.77 -16.83
C VAL A 398 -19.51 -2.56 -17.52
N PHE A 399 -19.87 -2.73 -18.78
CA PHE A 399 -20.53 -1.69 -19.57
C PHE A 399 -22.03 -1.74 -19.39
N VAL A 400 -22.61 -0.61 -19.01
CA VAL A 400 -24.03 -0.49 -18.69
C VAL A 400 -24.67 0.71 -19.37
N ASN A 401 -25.99 0.77 -19.36
CA ASN A 401 -26.74 1.94 -19.84
C ASN A 401 -26.54 3.18 -18.95
N ASP A 402 -26.53 3.01 -17.63
CA ASP A 402 -26.36 4.12 -16.69
C ASP A 402 -25.58 3.66 -15.45
N PRO A 403 -24.33 4.11 -15.24
CA PRO A 403 -23.50 3.69 -14.11
C PRO A 403 -24.12 3.98 -12.75
N GLU A 404 -24.91 5.04 -12.62
CA GLU A 404 -25.59 5.40 -11.36
C GLU A 404 -26.61 4.34 -10.90
N LEU A 405 -27.08 3.48 -11.82
CA LEU A 405 -28.01 2.40 -11.49
C LEU A 405 -27.29 1.15 -10.92
N MET A 406 -25.96 1.09 -10.97
CA MET A 406 -25.19 -0.01 -10.39
C MET A 406 -24.98 0.24 -8.89
N HIS A 407 -25.89 -0.30 -8.08
CA HIS A 407 -25.74 -0.26 -6.63
C HIS A 407 -24.65 -1.24 -6.14
N PHE A 408 -23.91 -0.87 -5.10
CA PHE A 408 -22.79 -1.67 -4.57
C PHE A 408 -23.17 -3.11 -4.22
N SER A 409 -24.42 -3.35 -3.79
CA SER A 409 -24.90 -4.70 -3.45
C SER A 409 -25.00 -5.59 -4.69
N TYR A 410 -25.35 -5.02 -5.84
CA TYR A 410 -25.41 -5.76 -7.11
C TYR A 410 -24.02 -5.99 -7.68
N GLU A 411 -23.12 -5.02 -7.55
CA GLU A 411 -21.70 -5.19 -7.89
C GLU A 411 -21.06 -6.34 -7.10
N ARG A 412 -21.26 -6.38 -5.78
CA ARG A 412 -20.82 -7.50 -4.93
C ARG A 412 -21.44 -8.84 -5.32
N TYR A 413 -22.72 -8.83 -5.72
CA TYR A 413 -23.37 -10.03 -6.24
C TYR A 413 -22.66 -10.54 -7.50
N LEU A 414 -22.36 -9.66 -8.47
CA LEU A 414 -21.61 -10.02 -9.67
C LEU A 414 -20.20 -10.52 -9.33
N GLU A 415 -19.49 -9.85 -8.42
CA GLU A 415 -18.17 -10.30 -7.95
C GLU A 415 -18.24 -11.75 -7.42
N ASN A 416 -19.21 -12.05 -6.55
CA ASN A 416 -19.38 -13.39 -5.99
C ASN A 416 -19.70 -14.43 -7.07
N ARG A 417 -20.49 -14.09 -8.09
CA ARG A 417 -20.78 -14.99 -9.21
C ARG A 417 -19.54 -15.25 -10.08
N ILE A 418 -18.73 -14.21 -10.32
CA ILE A 418 -17.47 -14.32 -11.05
C ILE A 418 -16.47 -15.18 -10.26
N ARG A 419 -16.34 -14.98 -8.95
CA ARG A 419 -15.50 -15.82 -8.07
C ARG A 419 -15.96 -17.28 -8.09
N ALA A 420 -17.26 -17.54 -7.97
CA ALA A 420 -17.77 -18.90 -8.02
C ALA A 420 -17.46 -19.62 -9.35
N ALA A 421 -17.39 -18.89 -10.47
CA ALA A 421 -17.07 -19.46 -11.78
C ALA A 421 -15.56 -19.62 -12.04
N PHE A 422 -14.73 -18.73 -11.50
CA PHE A 422 -13.31 -18.64 -11.86
C PHE A 422 -12.34 -18.76 -10.67
N ASP A 423 -12.83 -19.06 -9.47
CA ASP A 423 -12.12 -19.22 -8.21
C ASP A 423 -11.56 -17.90 -7.66
N PHE A 424 -10.54 -17.32 -8.32
CA PHE A 424 -9.88 -16.08 -7.90
C PHE A 424 -9.50 -16.07 -6.40
N GLU A 425 -9.19 -17.24 -5.84
CA GLU A 425 -8.73 -17.36 -4.47
C GLU A 425 -7.43 -16.57 -4.26
N GLY A 426 -7.34 -15.86 -3.15
CA GLY A 426 -6.19 -15.05 -2.77
C GLY A 426 -6.04 -13.73 -3.52
N THR A 427 -6.88 -13.42 -4.52
CA THR A 427 -6.81 -12.13 -5.24
C THR A 427 -8.06 -11.27 -5.05
N PRO A 428 -7.91 -9.95 -4.79
CA PRO A 428 -9.02 -9.02 -4.94
C PRO A 428 -9.41 -8.94 -6.42
N ILE A 429 -10.68 -8.63 -6.70
CA ILE A 429 -11.19 -8.32 -8.03
C ILE A 429 -11.60 -6.85 -8.01
N ARG A 430 -11.20 -6.08 -9.03
CA ARG A 430 -11.65 -4.71 -9.22
C ARG A 430 -12.75 -4.70 -10.27
N ILE A 431 -13.94 -4.25 -9.92
CA ILE A 431 -15.05 -4.07 -10.87
C ILE A 431 -15.26 -2.57 -11.07
N PHE A 432 -15.25 -2.13 -12.34
CA PHE A 432 -15.56 -0.76 -12.72
C PHE A 432 -16.80 -0.76 -13.59
N THR A 433 -17.71 0.16 -13.31
CA THR A 433 -18.91 0.36 -14.11
C THR A 433 -18.70 1.54 -15.06
N ARG A 434 -18.94 1.35 -16.36
CA ARG A 434 -18.84 2.42 -17.36
C ARG A 434 -20.10 2.49 -18.20
N ARG A 435 -20.49 3.70 -18.61
CA ARG A 435 -21.53 3.87 -19.62
C ARG A 435 -20.99 3.38 -20.96
N LYS A 436 -21.77 2.60 -21.70
CA LYS A 436 -21.45 2.30 -23.10
C LYS A 436 -21.43 3.62 -23.88
N SER A 437 -20.29 3.99 -24.46
CA SER A 437 -20.25 5.09 -25.42
C SER A 437 -21.06 4.67 -26.64
N ASP A 438 -22.07 5.44 -27.00
CA ASP A 438 -22.67 5.36 -28.32
C ASP A 438 -21.61 5.89 -29.28
N GLU A 439 -20.88 4.99 -29.94
CA GLU A 439 -20.04 5.37 -31.07
C GLU A 439 -20.96 6.04 -32.11
N SER A 440 -20.60 7.27 -32.47
CA SER A 440 -21.27 8.13 -33.45
C SER A 440 -20.99 7.64 -34.87
#